data_AF-A0A7W7M9B9-F1
#
_entry.id   AF-A0A7W7M9B9-F1
#
_cell.length_a   1.000
_cell.length_b   1.000
_cell.length_c   1.000
_cell.angle_alpha   90.00
_cell.angle_beta   90.00
_cell.angle_gamma   90.00
#
_symmetry.space_group_name_H-M   'P 1'
#
loop_
_entity.id
_entity.type
_entity.pdbx_description
1 polymer ?
#
loop_
_entity_poly.entity_id
_entity_poly.type
_entity_poly.pdbx_seq_one_letter_code
_entity_poly.pdbx_strand_id
1 'polypeptide(L)'
;MASWVTQGTDRTEVLDMVASLWTSLDTDEYPFLRSIAAQLRAHDDRAEFLAGVDLIQVGITSTAPRRETASARPTHFRYYAGAP
;
A
#
# COMPACT_ATOMS: atom_id res chain seq x y z
N MET A 1 -23.54 15.23 -8.62
CA MET A 1 -23.17 14.64 -9.92
C MET A 1 -21.66 14.71 -10.02
N ALA A 2 -20.95 13.61 -9.76
CA ALA A 2 -19.49 13.60 -9.80
C ALA A 2 -19.05 13.75 -11.27
N SER A 3 -18.47 14.91 -11.60
CA SER A 3 -17.83 15.13 -12.89
C SER A 3 -16.56 14.29 -12.91
N TRP A 4 -16.54 13.28 -13.77
CA TRP A 4 -15.29 12.62 -14.13
C TRP A 4 -14.33 13.66 -14.67
N VAL A 5 -13.06 13.58 -14.26
CA VAL A 5 -12.00 14.50 -14.68
C VAL A 5 -11.90 14.42 -16.21
N THR A 6 -12.21 15.51 -16.90
CA THR A 6 -12.12 15.58 -18.35
C THR A 6 -10.66 15.66 -18.76
N GLN A 7 -10.34 15.11 -19.93
CA GLN A 7 -9.00 15.24 -20.49
C GLN A 7 -8.63 16.73 -20.62
N GLY A 8 -7.48 17.11 -20.07
CA GLY A 8 -7.02 18.51 -20.06
C GLY A 8 -7.39 19.30 -18.81
N THR A 9 -8.04 18.69 -17.81
CA THR A 9 -8.23 19.34 -16.50
C THR A 9 -6.88 19.58 -15.83
N ASP A 10 -6.67 20.78 -15.28
CA ASP A 10 -5.48 21.06 -14.49
C ASP A 10 -5.52 20.27 -13.18
N ARG A 11 -4.50 19.43 -12.99
CA ARG A 11 -4.37 18.57 -11.81
C ARG A 11 -4.34 19.37 -10.51
N THR A 12 -3.61 20.49 -10.49
CA THR A 12 -3.46 21.33 -9.30
C THR A 12 -4.79 21.94 -8.92
N GLU A 13 -5.54 22.45 -9.89
CA GLU A 13 -6.88 23.01 -9.67
C GLU A 13 -7.85 21.99 -9.05
N VAL A 14 -7.79 20.73 -9.50
CA VAL A 14 -8.61 19.65 -8.92
C VAL A 14 -8.22 19.38 -7.48
N LEU A 15 -6.93 19.22 -7.19
CA LEU A 15 -6.46 18.95 -5.83
C LEU A 15 -6.77 20.11 -4.88
N ASP A 16 -6.62 21.34 -5.35
CA ASP A 16 -6.99 22.54 -4.59
C ASP A 16 -8.48 22.62 -4.30
N MET A 17 -9.32 22.31 -5.28
CA MET A 17 -10.77 22.28 -5.13
C MET A 17 -11.18 21.26 -4.07
N VAL A 18 -10.66 20.02 -4.15
CA VAL A 18 -11.02 18.95 -3.21
C VAL A 18 -10.45 19.25 -1.82
N ALA A 19 -9.21 19.74 -1.71
CA ALA A 19 -8.63 20.15 -0.43
C ALA A 19 -9.46 21.26 0.23
N SER A 20 -9.94 22.23 -0.55
CA SER A 20 -10.81 23.31 -0.06
C SER A 20 -12.16 22.76 0.40
N LEU A 21 -12.75 21.83 -0.36
CA LEU A 21 -13.97 21.14 0.04
C LEU A 21 -13.79 20.41 1.37
N TRP A 22 -12.74 19.61 1.54
CA TRP A 22 -12.47 18.90 2.79
C TRP A 22 -12.20 19.85 3.95
N THR A 23 -11.59 21.01 3.67
CA THR A 23 -11.40 22.09 4.65
C THR A 23 -12.70 22.82 5.00
N SER A 24 -13.81 22.58 4.30
CA SER A 24 -15.12 23.16 4.61
C SER A 24 -16.07 22.20 5.32
N LEU A 25 -15.70 20.91 5.42
CA LEU A 25 -16.51 19.90 6.10
C LEU A 25 -16.61 20.19 7.59
N ASP A 26 -17.70 19.70 8.19
CA ASP A 26 -17.88 19.68 9.64
C ASP A 26 -16.76 18.85 10.30
N THR A 27 -16.17 19.37 11.36
CA THR A 27 -15.00 18.75 12.01
C THR A 27 -15.38 17.57 12.89
N ASP A 28 -16.57 17.61 13.49
CA ASP A 28 -17.05 16.56 14.38
C ASP A 28 -17.54 15.36 13.57
N GLU A 29 -18.11 15.60 12.38
CA GLU A 29 -18.57 14.54 11.47
C GLU A 29 -17.42 13.96 10.62
N TYR A 30 -16.45 14.77 10.19
CA TYR A 30 -15.36 14.35 9.28
C TYR A 30 -13.95 14.65 9.81
N PRO A 31 -13.59 14.24 11.04
CA PRO A 31 -12.33 14.62 11.67
C PRO A 31 -11.09 14.15 10.88
N PHE A 32 -11.17 12.96 10.25
CA PHE A 32 -10.07 12.43 9.45
C PHE A 32 -9.83 13.26 8.18
N LEU A 33 -10.85 13.48 7.35
CA LEU A 33 -10.71 14.24 6.10
C LEU A 33 -10.24 15.67 6.37
N ARG A 34 -10.75 16.29 7.44
CA ARG A 34 -10.29 17.58 7.94
C ARG A 34 -8.80 17.59 8.28
N SER A 35 -8.30 16.54 8.94
CA SER A 35 -6.89 16.46 9.35
C SER A 35 -5.90 16.33 8.19
N ILE A 36 -6.32 15.73 7.07
CA ILE A 36 -5.46 15.49 5.90
C ILE A 36 -5.73 16.44 4.73
N ALA A 37 -6.70 17.35 4.83
CA ALA A 37 -7.09 18.24 3.73
C ALA A 37 -5.91 19.04 3.15
N ALA A 38 -4.99 19.52 4.00
CA ALA A 38 -3.79 20.23 3.55
C ALA A 38 -2.79 19.32 2.82
N GLN A 39 -2.74 18.03 3.15
CA GLN A 39 -1.84 17.05 2.52
C GLN A 39 -2.29 16.76 1.08
N LEU A 40 -3.60 16.70 0.84
CA LEU A 40 -4.16 16.45 -0.50
C LEU A 40 -3.71 17.48 -1.54
N ARG A 41 -3.55 18.75 -1.14
CA ARG A 41 -3.05 19.82 -2.02
C ARG A 41 -1.61 19.55 -2.50
N ALA A 42 -0.80 18.92 -1.67
CA ALA A 42 0.60 18.61 -1.95
C ALA A 42 0.79 17.17 -2.46
N HIS A 43 -0.29 16.46 -2.78
CA HIS A 43 -0.25 15.09 -3.25
C HIS A 43 0.58 14.98 -4.54
N ASP A 44 1.43 13.95 -4.64
CA ASP A 44 2.31 13.70 -5.79
C ASP A 44 1.74 12.69 -6.80
N ASP A 45 0.68 11.93 -6.55
CA ASP A 45 0.18 10.83 -7.41
C ASP A 45 1.19 9.70 -7.63
N ARG A 46 2.35 9.95 -8.23
CA ARG A 46 3.33 8.91 -8.55
C ARG A 46 3.96 8.37 -7.27
N ALA A 47 4.37 9.24 -6.36
CA ALA A 47 4.96 8.83 -5.09
C ALA A 47 3.95 8.04 -4.25
N GLU A 48 2.71 8.50 -4.14
CA GLU A 48 1.66 7.81 -3.37
C GLU A 48 1.21 6.51 -4.02
N PHE A 49 1.20 6.44 -5.37
CA PHE A 49 0.98 5.16 -6.07
C PHE A 49 2.07 4.14 -5.73
N LEU A 50 3.35 4.55 -5.77
CA LEU A 50 4.46 3.68 -5.39
C LEU A 50 4.39 3.27 -3.91
N ALA A 51 4.09 4.20 -3.01
CA ALA A 51 3.90 3.91 -1.59
C ALA A 51 2.77 2.88 -1.36
N GLY A 52 1.69 2.95 -2.15
CA GLY A 52 0.61 1.96 -2.13
C GLY A 52 1.05 0.57 -2.59
N VAL A 53 1.88 0.49 -3.64
CA VAL A 53 2.47 -0.77 -4.11
C VAL A 53 3.38 -1.38 -3.03
N ASP A 54 4.21 -0.55 -2.40
CA ASP A 54 5.10 -0.98 -1.31
C ASP A 54 4.30 -1.52 -0.12
N LEU A 55 3.21 -0.85 0.26
CA LEU A 55 2.31 -1.30 1.33
C LEU A 55 1.75 -2.71 1.05
N ILE A 56 1.31 -2.97 -0.19
CA ILE A 56 0.79 -4.27 -0.61
C ILE A 56 1.89 -5.35 -0.55
N GLN A 57 3.10 -5.04 -1.05
CA GLN A 57 4.21 -5.98 -1.04
C GLN A 57 4.64 -6.35 0.39
N VAL A 58 4.66 -5.37 1.30
CA VAL A 58 4.90 -5.61 2.74
C VAL A 58 3.83 -6.51 3.33
N GLY A 59 2.55 -6.26 3.04
CA GLY A 59 1.45 -7.12 3.48
C GLY A 59 1.63 -8.59 3.04
N ILE A 60 1.93 -8.81 1.76
CA ILE A 60 2.16 -10.16 1.19
C ILE A 60 3.34 -10.85 1.88
N THR A 61 4.46 -10.16 2.04
CA THR A 61 5.68 -10.77 2.63
C THR A 61 5.56 -10.99 4.14
N SER A 62 4.78 -10.18 4.86
CA SER A 62 4.54 -10.33 6.30
C SER A 62 3.68 -11.55 6.67
N THR A 63 2.85 -12.04 5.72
CA THR A 63 1.96 -13.19 5.92
C THR A 63 2.58 -14.51 5.48
N ALA A 64 3.71 -14.48 4.77
CA ALA A 64 4.43 -15.69 4.43
C ALA A 64 4.95 -16.35 5.72
N PRO A 65 4.71 -17.66 5.94
CA PRO A 65 5.30 -18.35 7.08
C PRO A 65 6.81 -18.13 7.01
N ARG A 66 7.41 -17.70 8.13
CA ARG A 66 8.87 -17.67 8.27
C ARG A 66 9.34 -19.04 7.82
N ARG A 67 10.02 -19.11 6.67
CA ARG A 67 10.79 -20.31 6.32
C ARG A 67 11.86 -20.37 7.39
N GLU A 68 11.57 -21.11 8.46
CA GLU A 68 12.58 -21.59 9.37
C GLU A 68 13.57 -22.28 8.44
N THR A 69 14.73 -21.66 8.27
CA THR A 69 15.83 -22.28 7.57
C THR A 69 16.02 -23.60 8.27
N ALA A 70 15.55 -24.69 7.66
CA ALA A 70 15.82 -26.04 8.10
C ALA A 70 17.32 -26.27 7.89
N SER A 71 18.12 -25.66 8.76
CA SER A 71 19.49 -26.01 9.03
C SER A 71 19.45 -27.25 9.91
N ALA A 72 19.06 -28.36 9.30
CA ALA A 72 19.41 -29.67 9.77
C ALA A 72 19.39 -30.58 8.55
N ARG A 73 20.56 -30.81 7.96
CA ARG A 73 20.78 -32.04 7.20
C ARG A 73 21.00 -33.15 8.22
N PRO A 74 20.11 -34.16 8.32
CA PRO A 74 20.50 -35.43 8.89
C PRO A 74 21.13 -36.23 7.74
N THR A 75 22.46 -36.28 7.72
CA THR A 75 23.21 -37.26 6.94
C THR A 75 23.04 -38.63 7.60
N HIS A 76 22.01 -39.39 7.22
CA HIS A 76 22.10 -40.84 7.32
C HIS A 76 21.15 -41.53 6.33
N PHE A 77 21.63 -41.73 5.11
CA PHE A 77 21.06 -42.72 4.20
C PHE A 77 22.00 -43.92 4.17
N ARG A 78 21.62 -45.01 4.84
CA ARG A 78 22.32 -46.28 4.69
C ARG A 78 21.31 -47.41 4.65
N TYR A 79 20.96 -47.84 3.44
CA TYR A 79 20.67 -49.23 3.11
C TYR A 79 21.10 -49.48 1.65
N TYR A 80 22.38 -49.80 1.46
CA TYR A 80 22.78 -50.83 0.50
C TYR A 80 22.82 -52.14 1.29
N ALA A 81 22.66 -53.34 0.77
CA ALA A 81 22.18 -53.97 -0.46
C ALA A 81 22.38 -55.47 -0.16
N GLY A 82 21.59 -56.35 -0.78
CA GLY A 82 21.54 -57.76 -0.41
C GLY A 82 22.82 -58.60 -0.60
N ALA A 83 22.73 -59.81 -0.02
CA ALA A 83 23.47 -61.05 -0.27
C ALA A 83 24.95 -61.10 0.21
N PRO A 84 25.52 -62.28 0.53
CA PRO A 84 25.20 -63.62 0.01
C PRO A 84 24.04 -64.36 0.67
#